data_AF-A0A2V7Q273-F1
#
_entry.id   AF-A0A2V7Q273-F1
#
_cell.length_a   1.000
_cell.length_b   1.000
_cell.length_c   1.000
_cell.angle_alpha   90.00
_cell.angle_beta   90.00
_cell.angle_gamma   90.00
#
_symmetry.space_group_name_H-M   'P 1'
#
loop_
_entity.id
_entity.type
_entity.pdbx_description
1 polymer ?
#
loop_
_entity_poly.entity_id
_entity_poly.type
_entity_poly.pdbx_seq_one_letter_code
_entity_poly.pdbx_strand_id
1 'polypeptide(L)' 'MLRGVGVSPGLAFAPAVVLEWRFPDVPDRAVSPAQVDGEVGRLHQAVAEVVGSLERLRLRVLERAGLEESRIFEAQ' A
#
# COMPACT_ATOMS: atom_id res chain seq x y z
N MET A 1 -26.21 -20.51 -0.53
CA MET A 1 -26.57 -19.42 0.41
C MET A 1 -25.28 -18.93 1.06
N LEU A 2 -25.00 -17.63 1.06
CA LEU A 2 -23.84 -17.07 1.74
C LEU A 2 -24.14 -16.96 3.25
N ARG A 3 -23.19 -17.39 4.09
CA ARG A 3 -23.29 -17.36 5.56
C ARG A 3 -21.96 -16.88 6.12
N GLY A 4 -21.99 -15.97 7.10
CA GLY A 4 -20.79 -15.41 7.71
C GLY A 4 -21.07 -14.97 9.15
N VAL A 5 -20.12 -14.22 9.72
CA VAL A 5 -20.23 -13.63 11.07
C VAL A 5 -20.64 -12.17 10.93
N GLY A 6 -21.71 -11.75 11.62
CA GLY A 6 -22.16 -10.36 11.61
C GLY A 6 -21.23 -9.50 12.47
N VAL A 7 -20.50 -8.57 11.85
CA VAL A 7 -19.56 -7.67 12.54
C VAL A 7 -20.27 -6.44 13.11
N SER A 8 -21.31 -5.95 12.42
CA SER A 8 -22.12 -4.80 12.85
C SER A 8 -23.55 -4.94 12.31
N PRO A 9 -24.60 -4.60 13.08
CA PRO A 9 -25.98 -4.70 12.63
C PRO A 9 -26.33 -3.61 11.60
N GLY A 10 -27.07 -3.97 10.55
CA GLY A 10 -27.56 -3.01 9.56
C GLY A 10 -27.96 -3.66 8.23
N LEU A 11 -28.52 -2.83 7.33
CA LEU A 11 -28.86 -3.20 5.95
C LEU A 11 -28.29 -2.14 5.00
N ALA A 12 -27.57 -2.55 3.97
CA ALA A 12 -26.98 -1.67 2.98
C ALA A 12 -27.27 -2.17 1.55
N PHE A 13 -27.54 -1.24 0.64
CA PHE A 13 -27.73 -1.50 -0.78
C PHE A 13 -26.78 -0.60 -1.57
N ALA A 14 -25.73 -1.19 -2.14
CA ALA A 14 -24.73 -0.49 -2.93
C ALA A 14 -23.98 -1.47 -3.84
N PRO A 15 -23.26 -1.00 -4.87
CA PRO A 15 -22.34 -1.85 -5.62
C PRO A 15 -21.27 -2.46 -4.72
N ALA A 16 -20.91 -3.73 -4.98
CA ALA A 16 -19.76 -4.36 -4.35
C ALA A 16 -18.50 -4.07 -5.16
N VAL A 17 -17.42 -3.67 -4.47
CA VAL A 17 -16.09 -3.51 -5.07
C VAL A 17 -15.27 -4.75 -4.72
N VAL A 18 -14.79 -5.46 -5.73
CA VAL A 18 -13.91 -6.63 -5.55
C VAL A 18 -12.46 -6.18 -5.71
N LEU A 19 -11.64 -6.40 -4.68
CA LEU A 19 -10.21 -6.13 -4.71
C LEU A 19 -9.47 -7.42 -5.12
N GLU A 20 -8.91 -7.42 -6.32
CA GLU A 20 -8.04 -8.50 -6.78
C GLU A 20 -6.57 -8.09 -6.57
N TRP A 21 -5.92 -8.71 -5.58
CA TRP A 21 -4.51 -8.47 -5.32
C TRP A 21 -3.64 -9.31 -6.26
N ARG A 22 -2.77 -8.65 -7.01
CA ARG A 22 -1.76 -9.31 -7.85
C ARG A 22 -0.38 -8.94 -7.36
N PHE A 23 0.48 -9.94 -7.20
CA PHE A 23 1.90 -9.70 -7.00
C PHE A 23 2.52 -9.22 -8.31
N PRO A 24 3.40 -8.21 -8.29
CA PRO A 24 4.17 -7.86 -9.46
C PRO A 24 5.09 -9.02 -9.83
N ASP A 25 5.26 -9.25 -11.13
CA ASP A 25 6.28 -10.16 -11.61
C ASP A 25 7.65 -9.49 -11.43
N VAL A 26 8.55 -10.13 -10.67
CA VAL A 26 9.88 -9.61 -10.38
C VAL A 26 10.88 -10.46 -11.16
N PRO A 27 11.41 -9.95 -12.29
CA PRO A 27 12.33 -10.72 -13.11
C PRO A 27 13.64 -10.97 -12.36
N ASP A 28 14.00 -12.25 -12.22
CA ASP A 28 15.32 -12.65 -11.74
C ASP A 28 16.33 -12.48 -12.87
N ARG A 29 17.04 -11.35 -12.86
CA ARG A 29 18.09 -11.03 -13.85
C ARG A 29 19.31 -10.42 -13.19
N ALA A 30 20.47 -10.81 -13.68
CA ALA A 30 21.72 -10.10 -13.39
C ALA A 30 21.78 -8.78 -14.17
N VAL A 31 22.47 -7.79 -13.59
CA VAL A 31 22.75 -6.50 -14.23
C VAL A 31 24.24 -6.40 -14.53
N SER A 32 24.59 -5.85 -15.69
CA SER A 32 26.00 -5.61 -16.03
C SER A 32 26.59 -4.47 -15.20
N PRO A 33 27.93 -4.39 -15.02
CA PRO A 33 28.56 -3.30 -14.27
C PRO A 33 28.17 -1.90 -14.77
N ALA A 34 27.98 -1.74 -16.08
CA ALA A 34 27.58 -0.46 -16.68
C ALA A 34 26.14 -0.03 -16.33
N GLN A 35 25.31 -0.95 -15.83
CA GLN A 35 23.91 -0.67 -15.47
C GLN A 35 23.75 -0.38 -13.97
N VAL A 36 24.75 -0.68 -13.13
CA VAL A 36 24.64 -0.61 -11.67
C VAL A 36 24.19 0.78 -11.21
N ASP A 37 24.82 1.85 -11.68
CA ASP A 37 24.48 3.21 -11.26
C ASP A 37 23.03 3.58 -11.63
N GLY A 38 22.56 3.12 -12.79
CA GLY A 38 21.17 3.31 -13.22
C GLY A 38 20.17 2.56 -12.34
N GLU A 39 20.49 1.33 -11.94
CA GLU A 39 19.64 0.52 -11.06
C GLU A 39 19.58 1.08 -9.64
N VAL A 40 20.70 1.60 -9.12
CA VAL A 40 20.77 2.32 -7.83
C VAL A 40 19.94 3.60 -7.90
N GLY A 41 20.06 4.37 -8.98
CA GLY A 41 19.23 5.56 -9.20
C GLY A 41 17.73 5.22 -9.22
N ARG A 42 17.34 4.15 -9.92
CA ARG A 42 15.95 3.66 -9.95
C ARG A 42 15.45 3.28 -8.56
N LEU A 43 16.28 2.63 -7.75
CA LEU A 43 15.93 2.27 -6.38
C LEU A 43 15.68 3.52 -5.52
N HIS A 44 16.58 4.50 -5.57
CA HIS A 44 16.41 5.74 -4.80
C HIS A 44 15.14 6.49 -5.20
N GLN A 45 14.82 6.56 -6.49
CA GLN A 45 13.59 7.17 -6.96
C GLN A 45 12.36 6.45 -6.40
N ALA A 46 12.33 5.11 -6.49
CA ALA A 46 11.22 4.32 -5.96
C ALA A 46 11.03 4.51 -4.45
N VAL A 47 12.13 4.54 -3.69
CA VAL A 47 12.08 4.81 -2.24
C VAL A 47 11.50 6.20 -1.96
N ALA A 48 11.97 7.24 -2.65
CA ALA A 48 11.46 8.60 -2.46
C ALA A 48 9.96 8.72 -2.77
N GLU A 49 9.48 8.05 -3.83
CA GLU A 49 8.07 8.01 -4.19
C GLU A 49 7.22 7.31 -3.11
N VAL A 50 7.69 6.19 -2.58
CA VAL A 50 7.02 5.43 -1.53
C VAL A 50 6.95 6.22 -0.23
N VAL A 51 8.05 6.85 0.19
CA VAL A 51 8.08 7.74 1.38
C VAL A 51 7.02 8.83 1.27
N GLY A 52 6.95 9.52 0.13
CA GLY A 52 5.92 10.54 -0.09
C GLY A 52 4.50 9.96 -0.09
N SER A 53 4.31 8.72 -0.54
CA SER A 53 3.01 8.04 -0.52
C SER A 53 2.57 7.69 0.90
N LEU A 54 3.49 7.18 1.72
CA LEU A 54 3.24 6.82 3.12
C LEU A 54 2.87 8.06 3.95
N GLU A 55 3.56 9.18 3.77
CA GLU A 55 3.18 10.43 4.45
C GLU A 55 1.77 10.90 4.07
N ARG A 56 1.41 10.83 2.79
CA ARG A 56 0.04 11.15 2.36
C ARG A 56 -0.99 10.20 2.96
N LEU A 57 -0.66 8.91 3.09
CA LEU A 57 -1.55 7.93 3.72
C LEU A 57 -1.72 8.22 5.22
N ARG A 58 -0.63 8.49 5.92
CA ARG A 58 -0.63 8.87 7.34
C ARG A 58 -1.54 10.06 7.62
N LEU A 59 -1.44 11.12 6.80
CA LEU A 59 -2.31 12.30 6.92
C LEU A 59 -3.79 11.97 6.73
N ARG A 60 -4.14 11.12 5.75
CA ARG A 60 -5.54 10.69 5.53
C ARG A 60 -6.09 9.84 6.67
N VAL A 61 -5.25 8.97 7.25
CA VAL A 61 -5.65 8.13 8.39
C VAL A 61 -5.85 8.98 9.63
N LEU A 62 -4.96 9.94 9.90
CA LEU A 62 -5.10 10.88 11.01
C LEU A 62 -6.43 11.65 10.96
N GLU A 63 -6.82 12.13 9.77
CA GLU A 63 -8.07 12.87 9.57
C GLU A 63 -9.33 12.01 9.78
N ARG A 64 -9.29 10.73 9.40
CA ARG A 64 -10.49 9.85 9.38
C ARG A 64 -10.65 8.94 10.59
N ALA A 65 -9.56 8.47 11.17
CA ALA A 65 -9.56 7.45 12.23
C ALA A 65 -9.03 7.98 13.58
N GLY A 66 -8.24 9.05 13.58
CA GLY A 66 -7.67 9.64 14.80
C GLY A 66 -6.20 9.28 15.03
N LEU A 67 -5.66 9.74 16.17
CA LEU A 67 -4.22 9.70 16.49
C LEU A 67 -3.67 8.29 16.71
N GLU A 68 -4.43 7.39 17.35
CA GLU A 68 -3.96 6.05 17.73
C GLU A 68 -3.69 5.17 16.50
N GLU A 69 -4.58 5.15 15.51
CA GLU A 69 -4.42 4.39 14.27
C GLU A 69 -3.34 4.97 13.34
N SER A 70 -3.05 6.27 13.45
CA SER A 70 -2.04 6.92 12.61
C SER A 70 -0.60 6.57 12.99
N ARG A 71 -0.34 6.21 14.26
CA ARG A 71 1.00 5.83 14.76
C ARG A 71 1.53 4.52 14.17
N ILE A 72 0.66 3.65 13.65
CA ILE A 72 1.06 2.41 12.97
C ILE A 72 1.96 2.72 11.76
N PHE A 73 1.80 3.90 11.15
CA PHE A 73 2.56 4.32 9.97
C PHE A 73 3.88 5.03 10.29
N GLU A 74 4.22 5.29 11.56
CA GLU A 74 5.53 5.87 11.95
C GLU A 74 6.67 4.83 11.92
N ALA A 75 6.34 3.54 11.86
CA ALA A 75 7.31 2.44 11.88
C ALA A 75 7.59 1.82 10.50
N GLN A 76 7.05 2.39 9.40
CA GLN A 76 7.13 1.84 8.04
C GLN A 76 7.98 2.69 7.09
#